data_AF-A0A094EGU9-F1
#
_entry.id   AF-A0A094EGU9-F1
#
_cell.length_a   1.000
_cell.length_b   1.000
_cell.length_c   1.000
_cell.angle_alpha   90.00
_cell.angle_beta   90.00
_cell.angle_gamma   90.00
#
_symmetry.space_group_name_H-M   'P 1'
#
loop_
_entity.id
_entity.type
_entity.pdbx_description
1 polymer ?
#
loop_
_entity_poly.entity_id
_entity_poly.type
_entity_poly.pdbx_seq_one_letter_code
_entity_poly.pdbx_strand_id
1 'polypeptide(L)'
;MMALAISGSVNSSDIRLFLTRLSMKFHSLTQAAIDGNYHWTEGDFFAGSSEGSSTCLRADIHRLNGEFSTYMRDKGHLRKLFSDSEPDVGSESDVDSEEEGEMLRVAKHEVETWVKRVYLKTRGRELPGNYNYVLLSELYHEQSSRWTMIGNDHLTSVLATTANFVDMVLNCIIEEEDVKSRVREIIQSKFEIKKAGAAKELETLIKDEKRQPITYNHYYTDKTSNPD
;
A
#
# COMPACT_ATOMS: atom_id res chain seq x y z
N MET A 1 43.83 -45.72 26.79
CA MET A 1 42.46 -45.42 26.31
C MET A 1 42.48 -44.03 25.71
N MET A 2 42.25 -43.94 24.40
CA MET A 2 42.36 -42.72 23.61
C MET A 2 41.23 -41.74 23.94
N ALA A 3 41.61 -40.50 24.27
CA ALA A 3 40.73 -39.36 24.18
C ALA A 3 40.48 -39.05 22.69
N LEU A 4 39.23 -39.19 22.25
CA LEU A 4 38.78 -38.75 20.93
C LEU A 4 38.66 -37.22 20.94
N ALA A 5 39.67 -36.58 20.37
CA ALA A 5 39.65 -35.16 20.04
C ALA A 5 38.69 -34.94 18.85
N ILE A 6 37.44 -34.56 19.13
CA ILE A 6 36.58 -33.92 18.15
C ILE A 6 36.84 -32.42 18.26
N SER A 7 37.85 -31.96 17.53
CA SER A 7 38.10 -30.54 17.26
C SER A 7 38.42 -30.44 15.77
N GLY A 8 37.38 -30.65 14.95
CA GLY A 8 37.43 -30.25 13.56
C GLY A 8 37.31 -28.74 13.51
N SER A 9 38.45 -28.06 13.41
CA SER A 9 38.52 -26.62 13.12
C SER A 9 37.65 -26.32 11.90
N VAL A 10 36.57 -25.56 12.09
CA VAL A 10 35.73 -25.09 10.98
C VAL A 10 36.60 -24.23 10.07
N ASN A 11 36.84 -24.70 8.84
CA ASN A 11 37.69 -24.02 7.88
C ASN A 11 36.98 -22.79 7.30
N SER A 12 37.68 -21.66 7.21
CA SER A 12 37.14 -20.43 6.65
C SER A 12 36.66 -20.59 5.19
N SER A 13 37.30 -21.47 4.41
CA SER A 13 36.84 -21.79 3.04
C SER A 13 35.46 -22.43 3.04
N ASP A 14 35.20 -23.32 3.98
CA ASP A 14 33.97 -24.10 4.05
C ASP A 14 32.80 -23.22 4.51
N ILE A 15 33.07 -22.32 5.48
CA ILE A 15 32.11 -21.27 5.87
C ILE A 15 31.76 -20.36 4.69
N ARG A 16 32.78 -19.88 3.94
CA ARG A 16 32.54 -19.02 2.77
C ARG A 16 31.72 -19.74 1.72
N LEU A 17 32.03 -21.00 1.43
CA LEU A 17 31.29 -21.80 0.46
C LEU A 17 29.83 -22.01 0.90
N PHE A 18 29.62 -22.33 2.18
CA PHE A 18 28.28 -22.46 2.77
C PHE A 18 27.46 -21.17 2.64
N LEU A 19 28.00 -20.04 3.11
CA LEU A 19 27.31 -18.74 3.05
C LEU A 19 27.04 -18.30 1.60
N THR A 20 27.97 -18.60 0.68
CA THR A 20 27.78 -18.30 -0.75
C THR A 20 26.63 -19.12 -1.34
N ARG A 21 26.58 -20.43 -1.04
CA ARG A 21 25.46 -21.30 -1.47
C ARG A 21 24.13 -20.82 -0.91
N LEU A 22 24.10 -20.44 0.37
CA LEU A 22 22.92 -19.90 1.03
C LEU A 22 22.44 -18.61 0.35
N SER A 23 23.35 -17.67 0.09
CA SER A 23 23.05 -16.41 -0.59
C SER A 23 22.52 -16.63 -2.01
N MET A 24 23.11 -17.55 -2.78
CA MET A 24 22.63 -17.89 -4.12
C MET A 24 21.22 -18.49 -4.09
N LYS A 25 20.93 -19.39 -3.15
CA LYS A 25 19.57 -19.97 -2.98
C LYS A 25 18.55 -18.89 -2.61
N PHE A 26 18.86 -18.04 -1.64
CA PHE A 26 17.99 -16.92 -1.25
C PHE A 26 17.70 -16.01 -2.44
N HIS A 27 18.74 -15.61 -3.17
CA HIS A 27 18.61 -14.75 -4.34
C HIS A 27 17.75 -15.40 -5.42
N SER A 28 18.02 -16.67 -5.74
CA SER A 28 17.31 -17.37 -6.82
C SER A 28 15.82 -17.54 -6.52
N LEU A 29 15.45 -17.96 -5.30
CA LEU A 29 14.05 -18.09 -4.89
C LEU A 29 13.34 -16.72 -4.86
N THR A 30 14.01 -15.70 -4.32
CA THR A 30 13.42 -14.35 -4.25
C THR A 30 13.21 -13.77 -5.64
N GLN A 31 14.18 -13.94 -6.55
CA GLN A 31 14.08 -13.48 -7.93
C GLN A 31 12.94 -14.20 -8.67
N ALA A 32 12.86 -15.52 -8.55
CA ALA A 32 11.77 -16.32 -9.10
C ALA A 32 10.40 -15.83 -8.61
N ALA A 33 10.27 -15.54 -7.31
CA ALA A 33 9.04 -15.04 -6.72
C ALA A 33 8.65 -13.62 -7.19
N ILE A 34 9.64 -12.74 -7.39
CA ILE A 34 9.47 -11.38 -7.92
C ILE A 34 9.07 -11.42 -9.41
N ASP A 35 9.69 -12.30 -10.19
CA ASP A 35 9.41 -12.46 -11.61
C ASP A 35 8.10 -13.21 -11.87
N GLY A 36 7.57 -13.90 -10.85
CA GLY A 36 6.39 -14.75 -10.98
C GLY A 36 6.66 -16.08 -11.69
N ASN A 37 7.93 -16.49 -11.75
CA ASN A 37 8.32 -17.77 -12.31
C ASN A 37 8.41 -18.81 -11.19
N TYR A 38 7.30 -19.50 -10.92
CA TYR A 38 7.19 -20.43 -9.80
C TYR A 38 7.66 -21.86 -10.12
N HIS A 39 8.29 -22.07 -11.28
CA HIS A 39 8.90 -23.35 -11.62
C HIS A 39 10.26 -23.46 -10.92
N TRP A 40 10.25 -24.04 -9.72
CA TRP A 40 11.47 -24.32 -8.96
C TRP A 40 11.92 -25.77 -9.14
N THR A 41 13.19 -25.97 -9.45
CA THR A 41 13.77 -27.30 -9.77
C THR A 41 14.29 -28.03 -8.54
N GLU A 42 14.55 -27.34 -7.43
CA GLU A 42 15.11 -27.92 -6.18
C GLU A 42 14.10 -27.86 -5.04
N GLY A 43 12.92 -28.47 -5.22
CA GLY A 43 11.92 -28.68 -4.16
C GLY A 43 10.56 -28.00 -4.38
N ASP A 44 9.67 -28.17 -3.41
CA ASP A 44 8.25 -27.80 -3.48
C ASP A 44 7.94 -26.43 -2.85
N PHE A 45 8.93 -25.53 -2.73
CA PHE A 45 8.75 -24.23 -2.06
C PHE A 45 7.50 -23.49 -2.57
N PHE A 46 7.32 -23.38 -3.89
CA PHE A 46 6.16 -22.71 -4.46
C PHE A 46 4.87 -23.56 -4.51
N ALA A 47 4.98 -24.87 -4.32
CA ALA A 47 3.83 -25.78 -4.32
C ALA A 47 3.08 -25.78 -2.98
N GLY A 48 3.71 -25.31 -1.89
CA GLY A 48 3.17 -25.28 -0.54
C GLY A 48 2.16 -24.16 -0.23
N SER A 49 1.54 -23.54 -1.25
CA SER A 49 0.54 -22.50 -1.01
C SER A 49 -0.70 -23.10 -0.32
N SER A 50 -1.05 -22.56 0.85
CA SER A 50 -2.21 -22.97 1.65
C SER A 50 -3.12 -21.77 1.93
N GLU A 51 -4.29 -22.02 2.51
CA GLU A 51 -5.22 -20.96 2.93
C GLU A 51 -4.52 -19.99 3.89
N GLY A 52 -4.26 -18.76 3.42
CA GLY A 52 -3.62 -17.69 4.20
C GLY A 52 -2.10 -17.60 4.11
N SER A 53 -1.42 -18.52 3.42
CA SER A 53 0.04 -18.49 3.23
C SER A 53 0.40 -18.90 1.81
N SER A 54 0.68 -17.91 0.96
CA SER A 54 1.15 -18.08 -0.41
C SER A 54 2.63 -17.74 -0.50
N THR A 55 3.38 -18.61 -1.16
CA THR A 55 4.78 -18.39 -1.53
C THR A 55 4.92 -17.60 -2.83
N CYS A 56 3.81 -17.27 -3.49
CA CYS A 56 3.74 -16.59 -4.77
C CYS A 56 3.72 -15.06 -4.58
N LEU A 57 4.80 -14.49 -4.05
CA LEU A 57 4.89 -13.06 -3.67
C LEU A 57 4.33 -12.11 -4.74
N ARG A 58 4.75 -12.24 -6.00
CA ARG A 58 4.26 -11.38 -7.09
C ARG A 58 2.73 -11.44 -7.24
N ALA A 59 2.12 -12.62 -7.15
CA ALA A 59 0.68 -12.78 -7.23
C ALA A 59 -0.04 -12.10 -6.06
N ASP A 60 0.48 -12.25 -4.84
CA ASP A 60 -0.08 -11.59 -3.65
C ASP A 60 0.00 -10.06 -3.74
N ILE A 61 1.14 -9.54 -4.19
CA ILE A 61 1.32 -8.10 -4.41
C ILE A 61 0.37 -7.59 -5.51
N HIS A 62 0.19 -8.34 -6.61
CA HIS A 62 -0.79 -7.98 -7.63
C HIS A 62 -2.22 -7.92 -7.08
N ARG A 63 -2.61 -8.89 -6.25
CA ARG A 63 -3.92 -8.90 -5.60
C ARG A 63 -4.10 -7.67 -4.71
N LEU A 64 -3.13 -7.38 -3.83
CA LEU A 64 -3.17 -6.20 -2.96
C LEU A 64 -3.26 -4.88 -3.75
N ASN A 65 -2.52 -4.77 -4.86
CA ASN A 65 -2.57 -3.59 -5.73
C ASN A 65 -3.95 -3.45 -6.41
N GLY A 66 -4.56 -4.56 -6.83
CA GLY A 66 -5.91 -4.58 -7.40
C GLY A 66 -6.99 -4.18 -6.40
N GLU A 67 -6.89 -4.70 -5.17
CA GLU A 67 -7.76 -4.33 -4.04
C GLU A 67 -7.63 -2.84 -3.72
N PHE A 68 -6.40 -2.34 -3.58
CA PHE A 68 -6.13 -0.92 -3.33
C PHE A 68 -6.67 -0.02 -4.45
N SER A 69 -6.41 -0.35 -5.71
CA SER A 69 -6.91 0.42 -6.86
C SER A 69 -8.45 0.48 -6.89
N THR A 70 -9.10 -0.66 -6.62
CA THR A 70 -10.56 -0.74 -6.56
C THR A 70 -11.10 0.07 -5.40
N TYR A 71 -10.51 -0.05 -4.22
CA TYR A 71 -10.91 0.72 -3.04
C TYR A 71 -10.74 2.22 -3.27
N MET A 72 -9.59 2.66 -3.79
CA MET A 72 -9.33 4.07 -4.10
C MET A 72 -10.34 4.64 -5.09
N ARG A 73 -10.70 3.89 -6.14
CA ARG A 73 -11.68 4.32 -7.14
C ARG A 73 -13.08 4.43 -6.55
N ASP A 74 -13.51 3.42 -5.81
CA ASP A 74 -14.92 3.28 -5.42
C ASP A 74 -15.23 3.94 -4.06
N LYS A 75 -14.21 4.03 -3.19
CA LYS A 75 -14.28 4.49 -1.80
C LYS A 75 -13.15 5.45 -1.39
N GLY A 76 -12.30 5.92 -2.31
CA GLY A 76 -11.21 6.83 -1.95
C GLY A 76 -11.64 8.25 -1.64
N HIS A 77 -12.81 8.68 -2.12
CA HIS A 77 -13.37 9.98 -1.80
C HIS A 77 -14.02 9.98 -0.40
N LEU A 78 -14.00 11.12 0.28
CA LEU A 78 -14.66 11.28 1.58
C LEU A 78 -16.17 11.21 1.43
N ARG A 79 -16.77 11.96 0.50
CA ARG A 79 -18.23 12.09 0.34
C ARG A 79 -18.71 11.50 -0.97
N LYS A 80 -19.67 10.58 -0.91
CA LYS A 80 -20.36 9.96 -2.06
C LYS A 80 -21.84 10.35 -2.06
N LEU A 81 -22.31 10.85 -3.20
CA LEU A 81 -23.74 11.10 -3.39
C LEU A 81 -24.50 9.77 -3.43
N PHE A 82 -25.57 9.65 -2.66
CA PHE A 82 -26.50 8.53 -2.83
C PHE A 82 -27.28 8.66 -4.13
N SER A 83 -27.44 7.54 -4.85
CA SER A 83 -28.31 7.45 -6.02
C SER A 83 -29.69 6.99 -5.57
N ASP A 84 -30.76 7.60 -6.09
CA ASP A 84 -32.18 7.23 -5.82
C ASP A 84 -32.52 5.78 -6.22
N SER A 85 -31.58 5.04 -6.83
CA SER A 85 -31.74 3.67 -7.30
C SER A 85 -31.15 2.60 -6.37
N GLU A 86 -30.44 2.97 -5.29
CA GLU A 86 -30.00 1.99 -4.29
C GLU A 86 -31.10 1.80 -3.24
N PRO A 87 -31.40 0.55 -2.83
CA PRO A 87 -32.46 0.30 -1.88
C PRO A 87 -32.17 1.05 -0.58
N ASP A 88 -33.15 1.83 -0.15
CA ASP A 88 -33.21 2.51 1.14
C ASP A 88 -33.20 1.45 2.26
N VAL A 89 -32.01 1.02 2.64
CA VAL A 89 -31.77 0.32 3.90
C VAL A 89 -31.63 1.36 5.01
N GLY A 90 -32.69 2.12 5.25
CA GLY A 90 -33.04 2.75 6.53
C GLY A 90 -31.95 3.39 7.38
N SER A 91 -30.85 3.89 6.80
CA SER A 91 -29.92 4.75 7.52
C SER A 91 -30.46 6.16 7.37
N GLU A 92 -31.09 6.65 8.43
CA GLU A 92 -30.98 8.08 8.74
C GLU A 92 -29.53 8.48 8.51
N SER A 93 -29.31 9.61 7.83
CA SER A 93 -27.98 10.15 7.51
C SER A 93 -26.97 9.78 8.60
N ASP A 94 -26.03 8.88 8.28
CA ASP A 94 -24.89 8.51 9.13
C ASP A 94 -23.91 9.70 9.22
N VAL A 95 -24.41 10.87 9.62
CA VAL A 95 -23.61 12.04 9.95
C VAL A 95 -22.95 11.90 11.32
N ASP A 96 -23.40 10.93 12.13
CA ASP A 96 -22.90 10.62 13.48
C ASP A 96 -22.06 9.34 13.55
N SER A 97 -21.84 8.62 12.45
CA SER A 97 -20.88 7.51 12.40
C SER A 97 -19.47 8.10 12.30
N GLU A 98 -18.98 8.60 13.43
CA GLU A 98 -17.64 9.16 13.66
C GLU A 98 -16.53 8.08 13.61
N GLU A 99 -16.70 6.99 12.85
CA GLU A 99 -15.57 6.10 12.58
C GLU A 99 -14.61 6.82 11.63
N GLU A 100 -13.58 7.40 12.25
CA GLU A 100 -12.46 8.07 11.59
C GLU A 100 -11.87 7.14 10.52
N GLY A 101 -12.26 7.37 9.26
CA GLY A 101 -11.79 6.55 8.14
C GLY A 101 -12.86 6.06 7.17
N GLU A 102 -14.16 6.24 7.45
CA GLU A 102 -15.21 5.77 6.53
C GLU A 102 -15.61 6.77 5.43
N MET A 103 -16.18 6.24 4.35
CA MET A 103 -16.74 7.04 3.26
C MET A 103 -18.12 7.55 3.68
N LEU A 104 -18.25 8.87 3.77
CA LEU A 104 -19.51 9.52 4.05
C LEU A 104 -20.44 9.45 2.86
N ARG A 105 -21.67 9.15 3.19
CA ARG A 105 -22.75 8.87 2.27
C ARG A 105 -23.69 10.07 2.45
N VAL A 106 -23.84 10.91 1.42
CA VAL A 106 -24.44 12.25 1.57
C VAL A 106 -25.53 12.50 0.53
N ALA A 107 -26.58 13.21 0.92
CA ALA A 107 -27.63 13.68 0.02
C ALA A 107 -27.18 14.92 -0.75
N LYS A 108 -27.85 15.20 -1.88
CA LYS A 108 -27.49 16.34 -2.75
C LYS A 108 -27.50 17.68 -2.02
N HIS A 109 -28.51 17.91 -1.18
CA HIS A 109 -28.64 19.17 -0.44
C HIS A 109 -27.51 19.37 0.59
N GLU A 110 -26.95 18.30 1.13
CA GLU A 110 -25.81 18.35 2.06
C GLU A 110 -24.53 18.73 1.33
N VAL A 111 -24.31 18.15 0.14
CA VAL A 111 -23.19 18.53 -0.75
C VAL A 111 -23.31 20.00 -1.14
N GLU A 112 -24.48 20.47 -1.55
CA GLU A 112 -24.69 21.88 -1.87
C GLU A 112 -24.44 22.80 -0.67
N THR A 113 -24.87 22.38 0.51
CA THR A 113 -24.65 23.14 1.75
C THR A 113 -23.17 23.21 2.11
N TRP A 114 -22.45 22.09 1.97
CA TRP A 114 -21.00 22.02 2.14
C TRP A 114 -20.27 22.93 1.13
N VAL A 115 -20.57 22.82 -0.17
CA VAL A 115 -19.97 23.67 -1.20
C VAL A 115 -20.24 25.15 -0.94
N LYS A 116 -21.49 25.52 -0.59
CA LYS A 116 -21.84 26.90 -0.21
C LYS A 116 -21.03 27.39 0.98
N ARG A 117 -20.85 26.56 2.01
CA ARG A 117 -20.04 26.89 3.19
C ARG A 117 -18.59 27.17 2.82
N VAL A 118 -17.95 26.29 2.05
CA VAL A 118 -16.55 26.47 1.61
C VAL A 118 -16.44 27.70 0.69
N TYR A 119 -17.41 27.91 -0.21
CA TYR A 119 -17.47 29.11 -1.05
C TYR A 119 -17.50 30.39 -0.22
N LEU A 120 -18.39 30.49 0.77
CA LEU A 120 -18.50 31.68 1.62
C LEU A 120 -17.23 31.95 2.42
N LYS A 121 -16.50 30.89 2.83
CA LYS A 121 -15.23 31.00 3.56
C LYS A 121 -14.06 31.43 2.66
N THR A 122 -14.07 31.03 1.40
CA THR A 122 -12.95 31.21 0.45
C THR A 122 -13.14 32.37 -0.53
N ARG A 123 -14.35 32.95 -0.59
CA ARG A 123 -14.68 34.04 -1.51
C ARG A 123 -13.80 35.27 -1.23
N GLY A 124 -13.04 35.66 -2.25
CA GLY A 124 -12.20 36.85 -2.24
C GLY A 124 -12.83 38.02 -3.00
N ARG A 125 -11.99 38.75 -3.75
CA ARG A 125 -12.38 39.90 -4.60
C ARG A 125 -12.85 39.49 -6.01
N GLU A 126 -13.34 38.26 -6.14
CA GLU A 126 -13.83 37.67 -7.39
C GLU A 126 -15.00 38.47 -7.96
N LEU A 127 -15.04 38.63 -9.29
CA LEU A 127 -16.23 39.15 -9.98
C LEU A 127 -17.37 38.11 -9.93
N PRO A 128 -18.64 38.53 -9.96
CA PRO A 128 -19.77 37.60 -10.07
C PRO A 128 -19.59 36.67 -11.28
N GLY A 129 -19.78 35.37 -11.08
CA GLY A 129 -19.58 34.34 -12.10
C GLY A 129 -18.19 33.71 -12.13
N ASN A 130 -17.21 34.22 -11.37
CA ASN A 130 -15.91 33.59 -11.17
C ASN A 130 -15.78 32.98 -9.76
N TYR A 131 -14.91 31.99 -9.62
CA TYR A 131 -14.63 31.35 -8.33
C TYR A 131 -13.13 31.30 -8.06
N ASN A 132 -12.80 31.48 -6.78
CA ASN A 132 -11.43 31.44 -6.30
C ASN A 132 -10.86 30.02 -6.45
N TYR A 133 -9.65 29.88 -6.99
CA TYR A 133 -8.95 28.58 -7.07
C TYR A 133 -8.81 27.92 -5.68
N VAL A 134 -8.78 28.72 -4.62
CA VAL A 134 -8.80 28.26 -3.23
C VAL A 134 -10.05 27.43 -2.92
N LEU A 135 -11.22 27.76 -3.50
CA LEU A 135 -12.43 26.95 -3.34
C LEU A 135 -12.21 25.53 -3.86
N LEU A 136 -11.71 25.40 -5.10
CA LEU A 136 -11.48 24.10 -5.71
C LEU A 136 -10.45 23.30 -4.91
N SER A 137 -9.38 23.95 -4.47
CA SER A 137 -8.38 23.37 -3.59
C SER A 137 -9.03 22.82 -2.32
N GLU A 138 -9.74 23.64 -1.53
CA GLU A 138 -10.34 23.18 -0.27
C GLU A 138 -11.31 22.01 -0.47
N LEU A 139 -12.17 22.06 -1.49
CA LEU A 139 -13.09 20.97 -1.80
C LEU A 139 -12.37 19.66 -2.17
N TYR A 140 -11.30 19.77 -2.98
CA TYR A 140 -10.48 18.64 -3.38
C TYR A 140 -9.80 17.99 -2.17
N HIS A 141 -9.13 18.78 -1.34
CA HIS A 141 -8.40 18.30 -0.17
C HIS A 141 -9.31 17.67 0.89
N GLU A 142 -10.52 18.22 1.06
CA GLU A 142 -11.51 17.57 1.91
C GLU A 142 -11.94 16.21 1.33
N GLN A 143 -12.15 16.12 0.01
CA GLN A 143 -12.53 14.86 -0.64
C GLN A 143 -11.42 13.80 -0.64
N SER A 144 -10.15 14.21 -0.73
CA SER A 144 -8.99 13.32 -0.71
C SER A 144 -8.43 13.06 0.69
N SER A 145 -9.00 13.66 1.73
CA SER A 145 -8.50 13.59 3.12
C SER A 145 -8.20 12.17 3.61
N ARG A 146 -8.93 11.17 3.13
CA ARG A 146 -8.77 9.75 3.49
C ARG A 146 -7.62 9.03 2.77
N TRP A 147 -7.05 9.60 1.71
CA TRP A 147 -6.00 8.95 0.90
C TRP A 147 -4.75 8.63 1.72
N THR A 148 -4.44 9.45 2.73
CA THR A 148 -3.32 9.18 3.65
C THR A 148 -3.52 7.86 4.37
N MET A 149 -4.68 7.64 4.98
CA MET A 149 -4.98 6.41 5.70
C MET A 149 -4.97 5.20 4.75
N ILE A 150 -5.70 5.28 3.64
CA ILE A 150 -5.81 4.19 2.66
C ILE A 150 -4.43 3.80 2.10
N GLY A 151 -3.58 4.80 1.81
CA GLY A 151 -2.22 4.57 1.34
C GLY A 151 -1.33 3.88 2.39
N ASN A 152 -1.45 4.26 3.66
CA ASN A 152 -0.70 3.64 4.76
C ASN A 152 -1.14 2.19 5.02
N ASP A 153 -2.44 1.91 4.94
CA ASP A 153 -2.99 0.55 5.12
C ASP A 153 -2.48 -0.40 4.02
N HIS A 154 -2.47 0.08 2.77
CA HIS A 154 -1.92 -0.67 1.66
C HIS A 154 -0.41 -0.89 1.81
N LEU A 155 0.35 0.15 2.16
CA LEU A 155 1.79 0.02 2.42
C LEU A 155 2.09 -1.00 3.53
N THR A 156 1.32 -0.96 4.62
CA THR A 156 1.44 -1.91 5.73
C THR A 156 1.19 -3.35 5.27
N SER A 157 0.16 -3.56 4.46
CA SER A 157 -0.19 -4.89 3.91
C SER A 157 0.90 -5.44 2.98
N VAL A 158 1.47 -4.59 2.11
CA VAL A 158 2.58 -4.95 1.22
C VAL A 158 3.84 -5.32 2.01
N LEU A 159 4.18 -4.52 3.04
CA LEU A 159 5.34 -4.78 3.88
C LEU A 159 5.17 -6.08 4.68
N ALA A 160 4.01 -6.32 5.27
CA ALA A 160 3.72 -7.55 6.01
C ALA A 160 3.82 -8.78 5.10
N THR A 161 3.23 -8.72 3.91
CA THR A 161 3.30 -9.80 2.91
C THR A 161 4.74 -10.09 2.51
N THR A 162 5.54 -9.04 2.28
CA THR A 162 6.96 -9.19 1.92
C THR A 162 7.78 -9.80 3.07
N ALA A 163 7.56 -9.35 4.31
CA ALA A 163 8.25 -9.89 5.48
C ALA A 163 7.93 -11.38 5.70
N ASN A 164 6.64 -11.75 5.59
CA ASN A 164 6.21 -13.14 5.69
C ASN A 164 6.85 -14.01 4.60
N PHE A 165 6.91 -13.53 3.35
CA PHE A 165 7.59 -14.24 2.27
C PHE A 165 9.08 -14.47 2.56
N VAL A 166 9.78 -13.42 3.02
CA VAL A 166 11.21 -13.54 3.39
C VAL A 166 11.41 -14.59 4.47
N ASP A 167 10.54 -14.63 5.47
CA ASP A 167 10.57 -15.64 6.53
C ASP A 167 10.37 -17.05 6.00
N MET A 168 9.44 -17.25 5.06
CA MET A 168 9.24 -18.53 4.40
C MET A 168 10.49 -18.97 3.64
N VAL A 169 11.15 -18.07 2.91
CA VAL A 169 12.40 -18.38 2.20
C VAL A 169 13.49 -18.80 3.18
N LEU A 170 13.68 -18.04 4.27
CA LEU A 170 14.69 -18.36 5.29
C LEU A 170 14.44 -19.71 5.96
N ASN A 171 13.17 -20.02 6.27
CA ASN A 171 12.78 -21.32 6.81
C ASN A 171 13.01 -22.47 5.82
N CYS A 172 12.92 -22.21 4.52
CA CYS A 172 13.15 -23.21 3.49
C CYS A 172 14.64 -23.51 3.27
N ILE A 173 15.51 -22.50 3.37
CA ILE A 173 16.93 -22.64 2.96
C ILE A 173 17.91 -22.78 4.13
N ILE A 174 17.49 -22.55 5.38
CA ILE A 174 18.32 -22.68 6.59
C ILE A 174 17.66 -23.65 7.57
N GLU A 175 18.31 -24.79 7.77
CA GLU A 175 17.87 -25.79 8.77
C GLU A 175 18.30 -25.40 10.19
N GLU A 176 19.49 -24.83 10.35
CA GLU A 176 20.10 -24.48 11.64
C GLU A 176 19.50 -23.19 12.21
N GLU A 177 18.78 -23.30 13.34
CA GLU A 177 18.03 -22.18 13.91
C GLU A 177 18.94 -21.02 14.35
N ASP A 178 20.13 -21.30 14.89
CA ASP A 178 21.11 -20.28 15.28
C ASP A 178 21.59 -19.45 14.09
N VAL A 179 21.82 -20.11 12.94
CA VAL A 179 22.23 -19.43 11.70
C VAL A 179 21.05 -18.63 11.15
N LYS A 180 19.85 -19.20 11.18
CA LYS A 180 18.63 -18.56 10.70
C LYS A 180 18.32 -17.28 11.49
N SER A 181 18.41 -17.32 12.81
CA SER A 181 18.20 -16.14 13.67
C SER A 181 19.19 -15.02 13.33
N ARG A 182 20.48 -15.34 13.17
CA ARG A 182 21.51 -14.35 12.80
C ARG A 182 21.28 -13.73 11.42
N VAL A 183 20.89 -14.56 10.44
CA VAL A 183 20.58 -14.06 9.08
C VAL A 183 19.32 -13.21 9.08
N ARG A 184 18.29 -13.62 9.84
CA ARG A 184 17.04 -12.88 10.04
C ARG A 184 17.31 -11.50 10.64
N GLU A 185 18.16 -11.38 11.65
CA GLU A 185 18.55 -10.08 12.23
C GLU A 185 19.17 -9.15 11.19
N ILE A 186 20.09 -9.67 10.36
CA ILE A 186 20.73 -8.89 9.29
C ILE A 186 19.70 -8.42 8.27
N ILE A 187 18.80 -9.30 7.85
CA ILE A 187 17.76 -8.98 6.87
C ILE A 187 16.76 -8.00 7.45
N GLN A 188 16.30 -8.18 8.69
CA GLN A 188 15.38 -7.27 9.37
C GLN A 188 15.95 -5.86 9.44
N SER A 189 17.23 -5.72 9.79
CA SER A 189 17.92 -4.42 9.80
C SER A 189 17.86 -3.72 8.44
N LYS A 190 18.07 -4.47 7.34
CA LYS A 190 17.95 -3.92 5.98
C LYS A 190 16.51 -3.66 5.58
N PHE A 191 15.58 -4.50 6.04
CA PHE A 191 14.16 -4.37 5.78
C PHE A 191 13.58 -3.10 6.40
N GLU A 192 13.95 -2.78 7.64
CA GLU A 192 13.53 -1.53 8.31
C GLU A 192 13.99 -0.27 7.55
N ILE A 193 15.20 -0.29 6.96
CA ILE A 193 15.68 0.82 6.11
C ILE A 193 14.78 0.98 4.88
N LYS A 194 14.39 -0.13 4.25
CA LYS A 194 13.50 -0.11 3.07
C LYS A 194 12.09 0.31 3.43
N LYS A 195 11.56 -0.15 4.55
CA LYS A 195 10.28 0.27 5.11
C LYS A 195 10.24 1.78 5.37
N ALA A 196 11.28 2.32 6.03
CA ALA A 196 11.39 3.76 6.25
C ALA A 196 11.46 4.55 4.93
N GLY A 197 12.19 4.03 3.94
CA GLY A 197 12.24 4.62 2.60
C GLY A 197 10.88 4.65 1.91
N ALA A 198 10.12 3.54 1.94
CA ALA A 198 8.79 3.46 1.34
C ALA A 198 7.77 4.37 2.04
N ALA A 199 7.81 4.44 3.37
CA ALA A 199 6.97 5.35 4.15
C ALA A 199 7.27 6.82 3.82
N LYS A 200 8.55 7.17 3.68
CA LYS A 200 8.97 8.52 3.29
C LYS A 200 8.52 8.88 1.87
N GLU A 201 8.57 7.93 0.94
CA GLU A 201 8.07 8.14 -0.42
C GLU A 201 6.56 8.40 -0.41
N LEU A 202 5.80 7.58 0.31
CA LEU A 202 4.36 7.78 0.49
C LEU A 202 4.05 9.15 1.12
N GLU A 203 4.80 9.57 2.14
CA GLU A 203 4.67 10.89 2.74
C GLU A 203 4.93 12.02 1.72
N THR A 204 5.88 11.81 0.80
CA THR A 204 6.19 12.77 -0.26
C THR A 204 5.02 12.88 -1.24
N LEU A 205 4.45 11.75 -1.67
CA LEU A 205 3.26 11.73 -2.53
C LEU A 205 2.06 12.43 -1.86
N ILE A 206 1.85 12.21 -0.57
CA ILE A 206 0.78 12.89 0.20
C ILE A 206 1.04 14.40 0.29
N LYS A 207 2.30 14.84 0.46
CA LYS A 207 2.64 16.27 0.45
C LYS A 207 2.43 16.90 -0.91
N ASP A 208 2.67 16.17 -1.99
CA ASP A 208 2.44 16.64 -3.35
C ASP A 208 0.95 16.74 -3.67
N GLU A 209 0.14 15.79 -3.19
CA GLU A 209 -1.32 15.84 -3.27
C GLU A 209 -1.89 17.07 -2.55
N LYS A 210 -1.28 17.49 -1.42
CA LYS A 210 -1.68 18.68 -0.66
C LYS A 210 -1.39 20.03 -1.32
N ARG A 211 -0.87 20.02 -2.56
CA ARG A 211 -0.59 21.24 -3.33
C ARG A 211 -1.83 21.64 -4.14
N GLN A 212 -1.73 22.77 -4.84
CA GLN A 212 -2.83 23.22 -5.68
C GLN A 212 -3.10 22.20 -6.81
N PRO A 213 -4.35 21.74 -6.97
CA PRO A 213 -4.69 20.78 -7.99
C PRO A 213 -4.55 21.40 -9.38
N ILE A 214 -3.96 20.64 -10.30
CA ILE A 214 -3.87 20.98 -11.73
C ILE A 214 -4.53 19.86 -12.54
N THR A 215 -5.17 20.21 -13.65
CA THR A 215 -5.73 19.23 -14.58
C THR A 215 -5.32 19.57 -16.01
N TYR A 216 -4.81 18.57 -16.72
CA TYR A 216 -4.58 18.61 -18.17
C TYR A 216 -5.70 17.91 -18.94
N ASN A 217 -6.76 17.48 -18.24
CA ASN A 217 -7.84 16.74 -18.85
C ASN A 217 -8.70 17.68 -19.70
N HIS A 218 -8.61 17.53 -21.04
CA HIS A 218 -9.34 18.34 -22.00
C HIS A 218 -10.87 18.26 -21.83
N TYR A 219 -11.39 17.15 -21.30
CA TYR A 219 -12.81 17.00 -20.98
C TYR A 219 -13.30 17.99 -19.91
N TYR A 220 -12.40 18.43 -19.02
CA TYR A 220 -12.69 19.43 -17.99
C TYR A 220 -12.50 20.86 -18.51
N THR A 221 -11.57 21.08 -19.44
CA THR A 221 -11.33 22.41 -20.03
C THR A 221 -12.33 22.77 -21.13
N ASP A 222 -12.88 21.78 -21.84
CA ASP A 222 -13.83 22.01 -22.92
C ASP A 222 -15.27 22.21 -22.39
N LYS A 223 -15.64 21.53 -21.29
CA LYS A 223 -16.98 21.65 -20.69
C LYS A 223 -17.19 22.92 -19.86
N THR A 224 -16.13 23.60 -19.42
CA THR A 224 -16.23 24.90 -18.74
C THR A 224 -16.42 26.07 -19.72
N SER A 225 -16.33 25.81 -21.03
CA SER A 225 -16.42 26.83 -22.09
C SER A 225 -17.84 27.03 -22.66
N ASN A 226 -18.85 26.32 -22.16
CA ASN A 226 -20.23 26.46 -22.63
C ASN A 226 -21.13 27.02 -21.51
N PRO A 227 -21.34 28.34 -21.44
CA PRO A 227 -22.40 28.91 -20.62
C PRO A 227 -23.73 28.71 -21.37
N ASP A 228 -24.66 27.96 -20.76
CA ASP A 228 -26.09 28.17 -21.02
C ASP A 228 -26.60 29.26 -20.05
#